data_AF-A0A921FZA0-F1
#
_entry.id   AF-A0A921FZA0-F1
#
_cell.length_a   1.000
_cell.length_b   1.000
_cell.length_c   1.000
_cell.angle_alpha   90.00
_cell.angle_beta   90.00
_cell.angle_gamma   90.00
#
_symmetry.space_group_name_H-M   'P 1'
#
loop_
_entity.id
_entity.type
_entity.pdbx_description
1 polymer ?
#
loop_
_entity_poly.entity_id
_entity_poly.type
_entity_poly.pdbx_seq_one_letter_code
_entity_poly.pdbx_strand_id
1 'polypeptide(L)'
;MFNLIRKDILLQKTTLLILLPLLVVFLFMENSYVWIGIIFSISIVMNAYSVDEKSASHILLNSLPYTRKEIVSSKYIGTFIFIGSVIFTIFIGNLIIHQEIMMWKDILLIVSSVMVAISLLFPFSYKFKSQYMLIGALV
;
A
#
# COMPACT_ATOMS: atom_id res chain seq x y z
N MET A 1 13.26 15.42 -0.78
CA MET A 1 12.12 14.53 -0.47
C MET A 1 11.30 14.12 -1.69
N PHE A 2 10.91 15.04 -2.59
CA PHE A 2 10.07 14.72 -3.76
C PHE A 2 10.64 13.64 -4.69
N ASN A 3 11.97 13.60 -4.86
CA ASN A 3 12.64 12.59 -5.68
C ASN A 3 12.54 11.18 -5.08
N LEU A 4 12.48 11.07 -3.75
CA LEU A 4 12.29 9.80 -3.05
C LEU A 4 10.87 9.26 -3.28
N ILE A 5 9.87 10.12 -3.10
CA ILE A 5 8.46 9.79 -3.37
C ILE A 5 8.27 9.37 -4.83
N ARG A 6 8.89 10.07 -5.78
CA ARG A 6 8.82 9.73 -7.21
C ARG A 6 9.42 8.37 -7.51
N LYS A 7 10.54 8.02 -6.86
CA LYS A 7 11.15 6.70 -6.95
C LYS A 7 10.21 5.63 -6.40
N ASP A 8 9.61 5.85 -5.23
CA ASP A 8 8.67 4.90 -4.61
C ASP A 8 7.44 4.65 -5.51
N ILE A 9 6.90 5.70 -6.13
CA ILE A 9 5.79 5.59 -7.09
C ILE A 9 6.21 4.82 -8.36
N LEU A 10 7.41 5.08 -8.88
CA LEU A 10 7.91 4.39 -10.08
C LEU A 10 8.10 2.88 -9.84
N LEU A 11 8.64 2.50 -8.67
CA LEU A 11 8.78 1.11 -8.27
C LEU A 11 7.42 0.43 -8.07
N GLN A 12 6.46 1.13 -7.47
CA GLN A 12 5.13 0.58 -7.19
C GLN A 12 4.22 0.55 -8.43
N LYS A 13 4.54 1.27 -9.51
CA LYS A 13 3.70 1.38 -10.71
C LYS A 13 3.39 0.02 -11.34
N THR A 14 4.38 -0.87 -11.42
CA THR A 14 4.21 -2.21 -12.01
C THR A 14 3.29 -3.08 -11.16
N THR A 15 3.47 -3.05 -9.83
CA THR A 15 2.61 -3.77 -8.89
C THR A 15 1.18 -3.21 -8.88
N LEU A 16 1.00 -1.89 -8.95
CA LEU A 16 -0.33 -1.26 -9.08
C LEU A 16 -1.03 -1.69 -10.37
N LEU A 17 -0.30 -1.80 -11.47
CA LEU A 17 -0.87 -2.22 -12.76
C LEU A 17 -1.43 -3.65 -12.71
N ILE A 18 -0.91 -4.51 -11.83
CA ILE A 18 -1.41 -5.88 -11.62
C ILE A 18 -2.51 -5.92 -10.55
N LEU A 19 -2.33 -5.23 -9.43
CA LEU A 19 -3.28 -5.26 -8.30
C LEU A 19 -4.57 -4.50 -8.59
N LEU A 20 -4.55 -3.41 -9.36
CA LEU A 20 -5.77 -2.63 -9.64
C LEU A 20 -6.78 -3.40 -10.50
N PRO A 21 -6.41 -4.04 -11.63
CA PRO A 21 -7.34 -4.90 -12.37
C PRO A 21 -7.84 -6.08 -11.55
N LEU A 22 -6.97 -6.68 -10.74
CA LEU A 22 -7.34 -7.77 -9.85
C LEU A 22 -8.41 -7.32 -8.84
N LEU A 23 -8.26 -6.12 -8.27
CA LEU A 23 -9.25 -5.54 -7.38
C LEU A 23 -10.62 -5.41 -8.07
N VAL A 24 -10.64 -4.92 -9.32
CA VAL A 24 -11.89 -4.81 -10.10
C VAL A 24 -12.55 -6.18 -10.29
N VAL A 25 -11.78 -7.22 -10.60
CA VAL A 25 -12.30 -8.60 -10.71
C VAL A 25 -12.93 -9.06 -9.39
N PHE A 26 -12.31 -8.78 -8.25
CA PHE A 26 -12.89 -9.13 -6.95
C PHE A 26 -14.17 -8.36 -6.63
N LEU A 27 -14.32 -7.12 -7.12
CA LEU A 27 -15.56 -6.36 -6.98
C LEU A 27 -16.73 -6.97 -7.79
N PHE A 28 -16.44 -7.68 -8.89
CA PHE A 28 -17.47 -8.42 -9.64
C PHE A 28 -18.00 -9.66 -8.90
N MET A 29 -17.29 -10.17 -7.90
CA MET A 29 -17.70 -11.37 -7.17
C MET A 29 -18.72 -11.10 -6.04
N GLU A 30 -19.37 -9.92 -6.05
CA GLU A 30 -20.39 -9.47 -5.06
C GLU A 30 -19.97 -9.59 -3.58
N ASN A 31 -18.67 -9.69 -3.33
CA ASN A 31 -18.13 -9.69 -1.97
C ASN A 31 -18.17 -8.27 -1.39
N SER A 32 -18.18 -8.16 -0.06
CA SER A 32 -18.20 -6.87 0.61
C SER A 32 -16.98 -6.02 0.19
N TYR A 33 -17.26 -4.92 -0.52
CA TYR A 33 -16.27 -3.98 -1.03
C TYR A 33 -15.38 -3.37 0.07
N VAL A 34 -15.90 -3.30 1.31
CA VAL A 34 -15.16 -2.85 2.49
C VAL A 34 -14.01 -3.80 2.81
N TRP A 35 -14.31 -5.10 2.88
CA TRP A 35 -13.31 -6.13 3.18
C TRP A 35 -12.25 -6.23 2.08
N ILE A 36 -12.68 -6.22 0.82
CA ILE A 36 -11.76 -6.22 -0.33
C ILE A 36 -10.84 -5.01 -0.27
N GLY A 37 -11.38 -3.81 -0.01
CA GLY A 37 -10.60 -2.58 0.06
C GLY A 37 -9.54 -2.58 1.16
N ILE A 38 -9.85 -3.12 2.34
CA ILE A 38 -8.90 -3.24 3.44
C ILE A 38 -7.76 -4.20 3.06
N ILE A 39 -8.09 -5.41 2.59
CA ILE A 39 -7.11 -6.45 2.25
C ILE A 39 -6.19 -5.99 1.12
N PHE A 40 -6.75 -5.39 0.07
CA PHE A 40 -5.97 -4.89 -1.06
C PHE A 40 -5.08 -3.73 -0.66
N SER A 41 -5.57 -2.79 0.15
CA SER A 41 -4.76 -1.67 0.62
C SER A 41 -3.55 -2.15 1.43
N ILE A 42 -3.76 -3.06 2.39
CA ILE A 42 -2.67 -3.64 3.19
C ILE A 42 -1.68 -4.39 2.28
N SER A 43 -2.19 -5.18 1.34
CA SER A 43 -1.35 -5.95 0.41
C SER A 43 -0.48 -5.05 -0.47
N ILE A 44 -1.02 -3.95 -1.00
CA ILE A 44 -0.28 -2.98 -1.81
C ILE A 44 0.84 -2.33 -0.98
N VAL A 45 0.54 -1.90 0.24
CA VAL A 45 1.53 -1.26 1.12
C VAL A 45 2.64 -2.23 1.51
N MET A 46 2.29 -3.48 1.85
CA MET A 46 3.28 -4.52 2.16
C MET A 46 4.14 -4.87 0.96
N ASN A 47 3.55 -4.91 -0.24
CA ASN A 47 4.30 -5.16 -1.47
C ASN A 47 5.29 -4.01 -1.75
N ALA A 48 4.86 -2.75 -1.57
CA ALA A 48 5.73 -1.58 -1.69
C ALA A 48 6.96 -1.67 -0.78
N TYR A 49 6.76 -2.12 0.46
CA TYR A 49 7.86 -2.37 1.38
C TYR A 49 8.78 -3.52 0.93
N SER A 50 8.21 -4.64 0.50
CA SER A 50 9.01 -5.79 0.04
C SER A 50 9.85 -5.46 -1.21
N VAL A 51 9.33 -4.64 -2.13
CA VAL A 51 10.06 -4.22 -3.34
C VAL A 51 11.19 -3.25 -2.98
N ASP A 52 10.96 -2.34 -2.03
CA ASP A 52 11.98 -1.42 -1.53
C ASP A 52 13.15 -2.14 -0.83
N GLU A 53 12.86 -3.19 -0.06
CA GLU A 53 13.92 -4.02 0.56
C GLU A 53 14.71 -4.85 -0.46
N LYS A 54 14.05 -5.42 -1.48
CA LYS A 54 14.72 -6.23 -2.51
C LYS A 54 15.63 -5.39 -3.41
N SER A 55 15.30 -4.13 -3.62
CA SER A 55 15.96 -3.25 -4.61
C SER A 55 17.29 -2.63 -4.14
N ALA A 56 17.92 -3.14 -3.07
CA ALA A 56 19.14 -2.57 -2.46
C ALA A 56 19.03 -1.06 -2.17
N SER A 57 17.79 -0.56 -2.04
CA SER A 57 17.48 0.85 -1.86
C SER A 57 18.18 1.45 -0.64
N HIS A 58 18.45 0.63 0.38
CA HIS A 58 19.23 1.00 1.56
C HIS A 58 20.66 1.47 1.26
N ILE A 59 21.32 0.90 0.24
CA ILE A 59 22.69 1.28 -0.16
C ILE A 59 22.65 2.59 -0.94
N LEU A 60 21.69 2.74 -1.85
CA LEU A 60 21.42 3.97 -2.61
C LEU A 60 20.95 5.13 -1.71
N LEU A 61 20.24 4.84 -0.63
CA LEU A 61 19.76 5.85 0.33
C LEU A 61 20.86 6.30 1.29
N ASN A 62 21.79 5.40 1.66
CA ASN A 62 22.95 5.75 2.49
C ASN A 62 24.01 6.59 1.75
N SER A 63 24.01 6.58 0.42
CA SER A 63 24.88 7.43 -0.41
C SER A 63 24.27 8.79 -0.74
N LEU A 64 23.00 9.02 -0.39
CA LEU A 64 22.32 10.29 -0.56
C LEU A 64 22.35 11.10 0.76
N PRO A 65 22.49 12.44 0.72
CA PRO A 65 22.50 13.30 1.89
C PRO A 65 21.07 13.50 2.45
N TYR A 66 20.38 12.40 2.80
CA TYR A 66 19.05 12.42 3.39
C TYR A 66 19.07 11.88 4.82
N THR A 67 18.31 12.51 5.70
CA THR A 67 18.17 12.07 7.09
C THR A 67 17.18 10.91 7.19
N ARG A 68 17.35 10.03 8.19
CA ARG A 68 16.43 8.90 8.41
C ARG A 68 14.97 9.34 8.62
N LYS A 69 14.75 10.54 9.20
CA LYS A 69 13.41 11.11 9.38
C LYS A 69 12.73 11.40 8.04
N GLU A 70 13.48 11.91 7.06
CA GLU A 70 12.97 12.20 5.73
C GLU A 70 12.63 10.92 4.94
N ILE A 71 13.40 9.85 5.11
CA ILE A 71 13.10 8.57 4.48
C ILE A 71 11.78 8.02 5.01
N VAL A 72 11.59 8.05 6.34
CA VAL A 72 10.36 7.55 6.98
C VAL A 72 9.14 8.37 6.55
N SER A 73 9.23 9.71 6.56
CA SER A 73 8.08 10.55 6.18
C SER A 73 7.72 10.42 4.69
N SER A 74 8.69 10.20 3.80
CA SER A 74 8.42 9.85 2.39
C SER A 74 7.53 8.60 2.27
N LYS A 75 7.79 7.57 3.08
CA LYS A 75 7.00 6.32 3.05
C LYS A 75 5.56 6.49 3.53
N TYR A 76 5.35 7.29 4.58
CA TYR A 76 3.99 7.61 5.04
C TYR A 76 3.21 8.38 3.97
N ILE A 77 3.84 9.37 3.32
CA ILE A 77 3.20 10.13 2.23
C ILE A 77 2.87 9.22 1.04
N GLY A 78 3.79 8.35 0.63
CA GLY A 78 3.55 7.37 -0.44
C GLY A 78 2.36 6.46 -0.12
N THR A 79 2.23 6.05 1.13
CA THR A 79 1.13 5.19 1.59
C THR A 79 -0.23 5.88 1.48
N PHE A 80 -0.33 7.15 1.84
CA PHE A 80 -1.56 7.93 1.63
C PHE A 80 -1.97 7.98 0.15
N ILE A 81 -0.99 8.16 -0.75
CA ILE A 81 -1.25 8.16 -2.20
C ILE A 81 -1.78 6.80 -2.66
N PHE A 82 -1.21 5.70 -2.14
CA PHE A 82 -1.67 4.35 -2.48
C PHE A 82 -3.07 4.05 -1.96
N ILE A 83 -3.38 4.41 -0.71
CA ILE A 83 -4.74 4.26 -0.16
C ILE A 83 -5.74 5.07 -1.00
N GLY A 84 -5.39 6.31 -1.36
CA GLY A 84 -6.21 7.14 -2.24
C GLY A 84 -6.47 6.47 -3.59
N SER A 85 -5.46 5.85 -4.20
CA SER A 85 -5.63 5.12 -5.46
C SER A 85 -6.57 3.92 -5.35
N VAL A 86 -6.51 3.17 -4.24
CA VAL A 86 -7.40 2.02 -3.99
C VAL A 86 -8.84 2.48 -3.82
N ILE A 87 -9.07 3.50 -3.00
CA ILE A 87 -10.42 4.06 -2.79
C ILE A 87 -10.99 4.58 -4.11
N PHE A 88 -10.17 5.25 -4.92
CA PHE A 88 -10.59 5.73 -6.23
C PHE A 88 -10.98 4.59 -7.18
N THR A 89 -10.22 3.50 -7.19
CA THR A 89 -10.57 2.31 -7.98
C THR A 89 -11.82 1.61 -7.48
N ILE A 90 -12.04 1.51 -6.16
CA ILE A 90 -13.28 0.95 -5.60
C ILE A 90 -14.46 1.84 -5.95
N PHE A 91 -14.31 3.16 -5.86
CA PHE A 91 -15.34 4.12 -6.19
C PHE A 91 -15.77 4.00 -7.66
N ILE A 92 -14.80 3.98 -8.59
CA ILE A 92 -15.09 3.79 -10.02
C ILE A 92 -15.68 2.39 -10.28
N GLY A 93 -15.12 1.35 -9.67
CA GLY A 93 -15.59 -0.02 -9.84
C GLY A 93 -17.04 -0.19 -9.37
N ASN A 94 -17.39 0.36 -8.21
CA ASN A 94 -18.75 0.30 -7.68
C ASN A 94 -19.73 1.10 -8.55
N LEU A 95 -19.34 2.29 -9.00
CA LEU A 95 -20.15 3.13 -9.87
C LEU A 95 -20.43 2.48 -11.23
N ILE A 96 -19.48 1.71 -11.79
CA ILE A 96 -19.66 1.00 -13.07
C ILE A 96 -20.50 -0.28 -12.90
N ILE A 97 -20.26 -1.05 -11.84
CA ILE A 97 -20.85 -2.40 -11.67
C ILE A 97 -22.25 -2.32 -11.03
N HIS A 98 -22.37 -1.60 -9.91
CA HIS A 98 -23.58 -1.58 -9.10
C HIS A 98 -24.38 -0.28 -9.27
N GLN A 99 -23.82 0.74 -9.93
CA GLN A 99 -24.39 2.09 -10.08
C GLN A 99 -24.73 2.78 -8.74
N GLU A 100 -24.14 2.30 -7.63
CA GLU A 100 -24.35 2.87 -6.31
C GLU A 100 -23.15 3.73 -5.88
N ILE A 101 -23.46 4.79 -5.13
CA ILE A 101 -22.44 5.65 -4.54
C ILE A 101 -22.05 5.04 -3.20
N MET A 102 -20.76 4.76 -3.04
CA MET A 102 -20.21 4.26 -1.79
C MET A 102 -20.52 5.22 -0.63
N MET A 103 -21.05 4.69 0.48
CA MET A 103 -21.32 5.49 1.67
C MET A 103 -20.02 6.04 2.27
N TRP A 104 -20.05 7.28 2.74
CA TRP A 104 -18.92 7.92 3.43
C TRP A 104 -18.44 7.13 4.66
N LYS A 105 -19.35 6.41 5.34
CA LYS A 105 -19.01 5.55 6.48
C LYS A 105 -18.05 4.43 6.08
N ASP A 106 -18.25 3.84 4.92
CA ASP A 106 -17.45 2.69 4.46
C ASP A 106 -16.04 3.13 4.06
N ILE A 107 -15.93 4.28 3.39
CA ILE A 107 -14.63 4.88 3.07
C ILE A 107 -13.85 5.17 4.36
N LEU A 108 -14.51 5.76 5.36
CA LEU A 108 -13.88 6.08 6.64
C LEU A 108 -13.46 4.82 7.40
N LEU A 109 -14.24 3.74 7.31
CA LEU A 109 -13.91 2.45 7.90
C LEU A 109 -12.68 1.81 7.24
N ILE A 110 -12.59 1.85 5.91
CA ILE A 110 -11.41 1.36 5.18
C ILE A 110 -10.17 2.16 5.58
N VAL A 111 -10.24 3.50 5.52
CA VAL A 111 -9.10 4.38 5.82
C VAL A 111 -8.61 4.18 7.24
N SER A 112 -9.51 4.19 8.23
CA SER A 112 -9.14 4.01 9.64
C SER A 112 -8.51 2.63 9.91
N SER A 113 -9.10 1.56 9.38
CA SER A 113 -8.57 0.20 9.55
C SER A 113 -7.17 0.05 8.94
N VAL A 114 -6.99 0.60 7.73
CA VAL A 114 -5.72 0.54 7.02
C VAL A 114 -4.65 1.38 7.72
N MET A 115 -4.99 2.57 8.23
CA MET A 115 -4.06 3.42 9.01
C MET A 115 -3.58 2.73 10.28
N VAL A 116 -4.49 2.08 11.03
CA VAL A 116 -4.11 1.30 12.22
C VAL A 116 -3.16 0.17 11.85
N ALA A 117 -3.47 -0.58 10.78
CA ALA A 117 -2.61 -1.66 10.31
C ALA A 117 -1.22 -1.15 9.91
N ILE A 118 -1.14 -0.06 9.15
CA ILE A 118 0.13 0.54 8.71
C ILE A 118 0.96 1.03 9.90
N SER A 119 0.31 1.68 10.88
CA SER A 119 1.00 2.17 12.08
C SER A 119 1.64 1.05 12.90
N LEU A 120 1.12 -0.17 12.82
CA LEU A 120 1.71 -1.35 13.46
C LEU A 120 2.74 -2.02 12.56
N LEU A 121 2.45 -2.12 11.26
CA LEU A 121 3.30 -2.82 10.29
C LEU A 121 4.62 -2.08 10.03
N PHE A 122 4.63 -0.75 9.98
CA PHE A 122 5.84 0.04 9.74
C PHE A 122 6.90 -0.13 10.84
N PRO A 123 6.63 0.11 12.13
CA PRO A 123 7.64 -0.09 13.16
C PRO A 123 8.10 -1.55 13.23
N PHE A 124 7.21 -2.50 12.95
CA PHE A 124 7.54 -3.92 12.93
C PHE A 124 8.49 -4.27 11.77
N SER A 125 8.20 -3.83 10.55
CA SER A 125 9.04 -4.05 9.37
C SER A 125 10.37 -3.29 9.41
N TYR A 126 10.44 -2.13 10.08
CA TYR A 126 11.71 -1.45 10.34
C TYR A 126 12.60 -2.19 11.34
N LYS A 127 12.01 -2.88 12.33
CA LYS A 127 12.74 -3.62 13.37
C LYS A 127 13.14 -5.02 12.93
N PHE A 128 12.31 -5.67 12.13
CA PHE A 128 12.55 -7.00 11.58
C PHE A 128 12.79 -6.88 10.08
N LYS A 129 14.06 -6.95 9.63
CA LYS A 129 14.38 -7.12 8.21
C LYS A 129 13.54 -8.28 7.66
N SER A 130 12.79 -8.06 6.59
CA SER A 130 11.87 -9.03 5.96
C SER A 130 12.50 -10.39 5.62
N GLN A 131 13.83 -10.42 5.51
CA GLN A 131 14.61 -11.64 5.34
C GLN A 131 14.36 -12.69 6.46
N TYR A 132 14.02 -12.27 7.69
CA TYR A 132 13.74 -13.18 8.80
C TYR A 132 12.25 -13.59 8.89
N MET A 133 11.33 -12.82 8.30
CA MET A 133 9.91 -13.15 8.30
C MET A 133 9.57 -14.29 7.33
N LEU A 134 10.23 -14.31 6.16
CA LEU A 134 10.04 -15.37 5.17
C LEU A 134 10.57 -16.72 5.68
N ILE A 135 11.63 -16.69 6.51
CA ILE A 135 12.17 -17.87 7.18
C ILE A 135 11.24 -18.34 8.30
N GLY A 136 10.65 -17.43 9.08
CA GLY A 136 9.72 -17.77 10.15
C GLY A 136 8.35 -18.29 9.67
N ALA A 137 7.95 -18.00 8.44
CA ALA A 137 6.70 -18.53 7.85
C ALA A 137 6.88 -19.91 7.19
N LEU A 138 8.13 -20.37 7.02
CA LEU A 138 8.49 -21.66 6.43
C LEU A 138 8.84 -22.73 7.49
N VAL A 139 8.82 -22.38 8.77
CA VAL A 139 9.05 -23.28 9.93
C VAL A 139 7.75 -23.47 10.68
#